data_AF-A0A7Y5N1T8-F1
#
_entry.id   AF-A0A7Y5N1T8-F1
#
_cell.length_a   1.000
_cell.length_b   1.000
_cell.length_c   1.000
_cell.angle_alpha   90.00
_cell.angle_beta   90.00
_cell.angle_gamma   90.00
#
_symmetry.space_group_name_H-M   'P 1'
#
loop_
_entity.id
_entity.type
_entity.pdbx_description
1 polymer ?
#
loop_
_entity_poly.entity_id
_entity_poly.type
_entity_poly.pdbx_seq_one_letter_code
_entity_poly.pdbx_strand_id
1 'polypeptide(L)'
;MSLTDLDIAAFLELLAQQRRQYEHMREQALSDAEFFRSMPQPHELAALLERKRAAMEALAALDAELAPLVSSWAARRQGAATESPHPVDEALKAVRESLKSLITAEDAANKVAEETMLGARRRLRALASTGQAARAYGARAPSQAHFVDERP
;
A
#
# COMPACT_ATOMS: atom_id res chain seq x y z
N MET A 1 -36.41 -1.86 7.99
CA MET A 1 -36.14 -3.05 8.83
C MET A 1 -35.25 -2.63 9.98
N SER A 2 -35.54 -3.03 11.22
CA SER A 2 -34.73 -2.72 12.39
C SER A 2 -33.59 -3.73 12.53
N LEU A 3 -32.34 -3.27 12.68
CA LEU A 3 -31.20 -4.11 13.06
C LEU A 3 -31.50 -4.78 14.41
N THR A 4 -31.48 -6.11 14.42
CA THR A 4 -31.56 -6.94 15.63
C THR A 4 -30.22 -6.94 16.37
N ASP A 5 -30.20 -7.41 17.62
CA ASP A 5 -28.95 -7.55 18.40
C ASP A 5 -27.95 -8.50 17.71
N LEU A 6 -28.45 -9.50 16.98
CA LEU A 6 -27.65 -10.40 16.16
C LEU A 6 -27.01 -9.66 14.96
N ASP A 7 -27.76 -8.76 14.32
CA ASP A 7 -27.25 -7.95 13.21
C ASP A 7 -26.18 -6.94 13.69
N ILE A 8 -26.32 -6.42 14.92
CA ILE A 8 -25.32 -5.54 15.53
C ILE A 8 -24.03 -6.32 15.84
N ALA A 9 -24.13 -7.53 16.37
CA ALA A 9 -22.97 -8.39 16.62
C ALA A 9 -22.23 -8.73 15.33
N ALA A 10 -22.95 -9.12 14.27
CA ALA A 10 -22.38 -9.39 12.96
C ALA A 10 -21.71 -8.14 12.35
N PHE A 11 -22.35 -6.97 12.50
CA PHE A 11 -21.77 -5.71 12.03
C PHE A 11 -20.45 -5.37 12.74
N LEU A 12 -20.41 -5.52 14.07
CA LEU A 12 -19.18 -5.30 14.84
C LEU A 12 -18.06 -6.26 14.44
N GLU A 13 -18.39 -7.51 14.15
CA GLU A 13 -17.42 -8.50 13.67
C GLU A 13 -16.84 -8.12 12.31
N LEU A 14 -17.69 -7.73 11.35
CA LEU A 14 -17.24 -7.27 10.03
C LEU A 14 -16.36 -6.01 10.13
N LEU A 15 -16.71 -5.06 10.99
CA LEU A 15 -15.86 -3.89 11.27
C LEU A 15 -14.52 -4.29 11.88
N ALA A 16 -14.50 -5.28 12.77
CA ALA A 16 -13.25 -5.81 13.34
C ALA A 16 -12.40 -6.56 12.29
N GLN A 17 -13.02 -7.26 11.35
CA GLN A 17 -12.31 -7.86 10.20
C GLN A 17 -11.71 -6.77 9.30
N GLN A 18 -12.46 -5.71 9.00
CA GLN A 18 -11.99 -4.60 8.16
C GLN A 18 -10.81 -3.89 8.80
N ARG A 19 -10.91 -3.62 10.11
CA ARG A 19 -9.82 -3.05 10.89
C ARG A 19 -8.55 -3.90 10.80
N ARG A 20 -8.67 -5.22 11.03
CA ARG A 20 -7.53 -6.16 10.95
C ARG A 20 -6.91 -6.16 9.55
N GLN A 21 -7.73 -6.07 8.50
CA GLN A 21 -7.23 -6.00 7.13
C GLN A 21 -6.42 -4.71 6.88
N TYR A 22 -6.90 -3.55 7.35
CA TYR A 22 -6.13 -2.30 7.26
C TYR A 22 -4.82 -2.35 8.06
N GLU A 23 -4.85 -2.92 9.27
CA GLU A 23 -3.66 -3.08 10.11
C GLU A 23 -2.63 -4.00 9.44
N HIS A 24 -3.07 -5.10 8.83
CA HIS A 24 -2.20 -6.01 8.09
C HIS A 24 -1.56 -5.34 6.86
N MET A 25 -2.36 -4.63 6.05
CA MET A 25 -1.83 -3.87 4.92
C MET A 25 -0.84 -2.79 5.37
N ARG A 26 -1.08 -2.18 6.53
CA ARG A 26 -0.18 -1.17 7.08
C ARG A 26 1.18 -1.78 7.42
N GLU A 27 1.20 -2.95 8.04
CA GLU A 27 2.45 -3.67 8.35
C GLU A 27 3.25 -3.98 7.07
N GLN A 28 2.56 -4.40 6.01
CA GLN A 28 3.17 -4.61 4.70
C GLN A 28 3.76 -3.29 4.15
N ALA A 29 2.98 -2.21 4.15
CA ALA A 29 3.42 -0.90 3.66
C ALA A 29 4.65 -0.35 4.42
N LEU A 30 4.76 -0.60 5.72
CA LEU A 30 5.94 -0.21 6.50
C LEU A 30 7.21 -0.93 6.03
N SER A 31 7.10 -2.18 5.59
CA SER A 31 8.23 -2.94 5.03
C SER A 31 8.57 -2.57 3.59
N ASP A 32 7.64 -1.98 2.84
CA ASP A 32 7.84 -1.59 1.44
C ASP A 32 8.93 -0.52 1.28
N ALA A 33 9.13 0.35 2.28
CA ALA A 33 10.18 1.35 2.24
C ALA A 33 11.58 0.71 2.13
N GLU A 34 11.84 -0.38 2.86
CA GLU A 34 13.11 -1.11 2.77
C GLU A 34 13.21 -1.86 1.44
N PHE A 35 12.11 -2.45 0.99
CA PHE A 35 12.01 -3.07 -0.32
C PHE A 35 12.35 -2.12 -1.45
N PHE A 36 11.86 -0.87 -1.45
CA PHE A 36 12.21 0.09 -2.50
C PHE A 36 13.67 0.53 -2.45
N ARG A 37 14.24 0.69 -1.24
CA ARG A 37 15.66 1.07 -1.08
C ARG A 37 16.62 0.04 -1.64
N SER A 38 16.24 -1.24 -1.69
CA SER A 38 17.08 -2.31 -2.26
C SER A 38 17.16 -2.26 -3.79
N MET A 39 16.40 -1.37 -4.45
CA MET A 39 16.25 -1.31 -5.91
C MET A 39 15.80 -2.66 -6.49
N PRO A 40 14.54 -3.06 -6.21
CA PRO A 40 14.04 -4.38 -6.50
C PRO A 40 13.99 -4.64 -8.01
N GLN A 41 14.12 -5.91 -8.38
CA GLN A 41 14.02 -6.33 -9.77
C GLN A 41 12.57 -6.21 -10.28
N PRO A 42 12.35 -6.09 -11.60
CA PRO A 42 11.00 -5.90 -12.15
C PRO A 42 9.98 -6.97 -11.73
N HIS A 43 10.41 -8.23 -11.60
CA HIS A 43 9.53 -9.32 -11.18
C HIS A 43 9.14 -9.24 -9.70
N GLU A 44 10.03 -8.74 -8.84
CA GLU A 44 9.75 -8.50 -7.41
C GLU A 44 8.75 -7.34 -7.26
N LEU A 45 8.91 -6.29 -8.07
CA LEU A 45 7.94 -5.18 -8.12
C LEU A 45 6.56 -5.65 -8.60
N ALA A 46 6.51 -6.50 -9.62
CA ALA A 46 5.26 -7.10 -10.08
C ALA A 46 4.60 -7.94 -8.97
N ALA A 47 5.37 -8.75 -8.25
CA ALA A 47 4.86 -9.51 -7.11
C ALA A 47 4.34 -8.62 -5.97
N LEU A 48 4.98 -7.47 -5.70
CA LEU A 48 4.46 -6.49 -4.75
C LEU A 48 3.10 -5.93 -5.20
N LEU A 49 2.98 -5.53 -6.48
CA LEU A 49 1.74 -4.97 -7.02
C LEU A 49 0.59 -5.99 -6.99
N GLU A 50 0.85 -7.25 -7.33
CA GLU A 50 -0.16 -8.31 -7.25
C GLU A 50 -0.63 -8.56 -5.81
N ARG A 51 0.28 -8.53 -4.83
CA ARG A 51 -0.10 -8.64 -3.40
C ARG A 51 -0.99 -7.48 -2.97
N LYS A 52 -0.66 -6.25 -3.35
CA LYS A 52 -1.48 -5.07 -3.05
C LYS A 52 -2.85 -5.14 -3.73
N ARG A 53 -2.90 -5.60 -4.98
CA ARG A 53 -4.15 -5.82 -5.71
C ARG A 53 -5.04 -6.83 -4.99
N ALA A 54 -4.50 -7.98 -4.62
CA ALA A 54 -5.25 -9.00 -3.90
C ALA A 54 -5.80 -8.48 -2.55
N ALA A 55 -5.00 -7.69 -1.82
CA ALA A 55 -5.43 -7.07 -0.57
C ALA A 55 -6.57 -6.07 -0.77
N MET A 56 -6.54 -5.28 -1.86
CA MET A 56 -7.60 -4.35 -2.24
C MET A 56 -8.88 -5.07 -2.68
N GLU A 57 -8.75 -6.20 -3.40
CA GLU A 57 -9.90 -7.04 -3.79
C GLU A 57 -10.59 -7.64 -2.56
N ALA A 58 -9.81 -8.11 -1.57
CA ALA A 58 -10.33 -8.59 -0.29
C ALA A 58 -11.07 -7.49 0.49
N LEU A 59 -10.54 -6.26 0.51
CA LEU A 59 -11.22 -5.11 1.11
C LEU A 59 -12.52 -4.77 0.39
N ALA A 60 -12.53 -4.78 -0.94
CA ALA A 60 -13.71 -4.47 -1.72
C ALA A 60 -14.86 -5.47 -1.47
N ALA A 61 -14.54 -6.75 -1.30
CA ALA A 61 -15.51 -7.76 -0.91
C ALA A 61 -16.11 -7.46 0.47
N LEU A 62 -15.27 -7.11 1.45
CA LEU A 62 -15.72 -6.77 2.79
C LEU A 62 -16.54 -5.47 2.84
N ASP A 63 -16.17 -4.47 2.06
CA ASP A 63 -16.92 -3.22 1.91
C ASP A 63 -18.32 -3.47 1.33
N ALA A 64 -18.45 -4.41 0.39
CA ALA A 64 -19.74 -4.79 -0.17
C ALA A 64 -20.66 -5.45 0.88
N GLU A 65 -20.10 -6.25 1.78
CA GLU A 65 -20.84 -6.85 2.91
C GLU A 65 -21.22 -5.81 3.97
N LEU A 66 -20.35 -4.83 4.24
CA LEU A 66 -20.58 -3.78 5.22
C LEU A 66 -21.56 -2.70 4.75
N ALA A 67 -21.60 -2.40 3.45
CA ALA A 67 -22.41 -1.32 2.87
C ALA A 67 -23.89 -1.28 3.33
N PRO A 68 -24.66 -2.40 3.26
CA PRO A 68 -26.05 -2.39 3.73
C PRO A 68 -26.18 -2.13 5.24
N LEU A 69 -25.25 -2.66 6.05
CA LEU A 69 -25.26 -2.49 7.50
C LEU A 69 -24.93 -1.06 7.90
N VAL A 70 -23.92 -0.44 7.26
CA VAL A 70 -23.57 0.97 7.46
C VAL A 70 -24.74 1.89 7.11
N SER A 71 -25.43 1.64 5.98
CA SER A 71 -26.60 2.42 5.58
C SER A 71 -27.73 2.32 6.60
N SER A 72 -28.04 1.11 7.06
CA SER A 72 -29.07 0.88 8.08
C SER A 72 -28.73 1.51 9.43
N TRP A 73 -27.46 1.49 9.83
CA TRP A 73 -26.97 2.15 11.04
C TRP A 73 -27.10 3.68 10.95
N ALA A 74 -26.70 4.27 9.83
CA ALA A 74 -26.81 5.71 9.59
C ALA A 74 -28.26 6.19 9.67
N ALA A 75 -29.21 5.44 9.10
CA ALA A 75 -30.64 5.75 9.17
C ALA A 75 -31.17 5.72 10.62
N ARG A 76 -30.73 4.74 11.43
CA ARG A 76 -31.12 4.63 12.84
C ARG A 76 -30.59 5.80 13.68
N ARG A 77 -29.36 6.24 13.40
CA ARG A 77 -28.71 7.31 14.18
C ARG A 77 -29.28 8.70 13.91
N GLN A 78 -29.96 8.92 12.78
CA GLN A 78 -30.67 10.17 12.49
C GLN A 78 -31.97 10.33 13.29
N GLY A 79 -32.54 9.25 13.82
CA GLY A 79 -33.82 9.25 14.54
C GLY A 79 -33.72 9.25 16.07
N ALA A 80 -32.51 9.16 16.64
CA ALA A 80 -32.30 9.04 18.09
C ALA A 80 -31.56 10.25 18.66
N ALA A 81 -32.10 10.86 19.73
CA ALA A 81 -31.39 11.86 20.51
C ALA A 81 -30.15 11.21 21.17
N THR A 82 -28.97 11.64 20.73
CA THR A 82 -27.66 11.06 21.05
C THR A 82 -27.22 11.40 22.48
N GLU A 83 -27.21 10.43 23.39
CA GLU A 83 -26.60 10.60 24.73
C GLU A 83 -25.66 9.48 25.19
N SER A 84 -25.37 8.44 24.39
CA SER A 84 -24.32 7.46 24.74
C SER A 84 -23.53 6.94 23.55
N PRO A 85 -22.21 6.74 23.71
CA PRO A 85 -21.36 6.16 22.68
C PRO A 85 -21.80 4.72 22.43
N HIS A 86 -22.33 4.46 21.23
CA HIS A 86 -22.71 3.12 20.83
C HIS A 86 -21.45 2.34 20.41
N PRO A 87 -21.31 1.04 20.75
CA PRO A 87 -20.14 0.23 20.38
C PRO A 87 -19.80 0.26 18.89
N VAL A 88 -20.83 0.38 18.04
CA VAL A 88 -20.67 0.51 16.58
C VAL A 88 -20.00 1.82 16.17
N ASP A 89 -20.32 2.94 16.82
CA ASP A 89 -19.70 4.23 16.53
C ASP A 89 -18.21 4.22 16.92
N GLU A 90 -17.86 3.60 18.06
CA GLU A 90 -16.46 3.41 18.47
C GLU A 90 -15.70 2.48 17.50
N ALA A 91 -16.33 1.38 17.08
CA ALA A 91 -15.74 0.48 16.08
C ALA A 91 -15.50 1.19 14.74
N LEU A 92 -16.47 1.98 14.25
CA LEU A 92 -16.32 2.79 13.03
C LEU A 92 -15.20 3.83 13.16
N LYS A 93 -15.05 4.44 14.35
CA LYS A 93 -13.95 5.37 14.63
C LYS A 93 -12.59 4.66 14.58
N ALA A 94 -12.47 3.50 15.24
CA ALA A 94 -11.25 2.70 15.23
C ALA A 94 -10.86 2.25 13.81
N VAL A 95 -11.83 1.81 12.99
CA VAL A 95 -11.60 1.48 11.58
C VAL A 95 -11.04 2.67 10.80
N ARG A 96 -11.61 3.87 10.99
CA ARG A 96 -11.13 5.10 10.34
C ARG A 96 -9.71 5.47 10.77
N GLU A 97 -9.37 5.26 12.03
CA GLU A 97 -8.02 5.49 12.55
C GLU A 97 -7.02 4.51 11.92
N SER A 98 -7.35 3.22 11.83
CA SER A 98 -6.52 2.22 11.14
C SER A 98 -6.34 2.54 9.66
N LEU A 99 -7.39 2.98 8.95
CA LEU A 99 -7.30 3.42 7.55
C LEU A 99 -6.36 4.63 7.38
N LYS A 100 -6.48 5.65 8.25
CA LYS A 100 -5.56 6.80 8.22
C LYS A 100 -4.11 6.37 8.46
N SER A 101 -3.90 5.42 9.37
CA SER A 101 -2.57 4.90 9.66
C SER A 101 -1.99 4.13 8.46
N LEU A 102 -2.82 3.33 7.76
CA LEU A 102 -2.45 2.68 6.50
C LEU A 102 -2.04 3.69 5.43
N ILE A 103 -2.88 4.70 5.16
CA ILE A 103 -2.59 5.74 4.15
C ILE A 103 -1.25 6.41 4.45
N THR A 104 -1.01 6.77 5.72
CA THR A 104 0.26 7.39 6.13
C THR A 104 1.47 6.48 5.87
N ALA A 105 1.34 5.17 6.09
CA ALA A 105 2.41 4.20 5.83
C ALA A 105 2.68 4.04 4.33
N GLU A 106 1.63 3.97 3.52
CA GLU A 106 1.70 3.91 2.05
C GLU A 106 2.34 5.17 1.46
N ASP A 107 1.94 6.35 1.91
CA ASP A 107 2.53 7.62 1.48
C ASP A 107 4.02 7.69 1.82
N ALA A 108 4.42 7.19 2.99
CA ALA A 108 5.83 7.12 3.38
C ALA A 108 6.62 6.15 2.49
N ALA A 109 6.06 4.98 2.17
CA ALA A 109 6.69 4.02 1.26
C ALA A 109 6.82 4.58 -0.17
N ASN A 110 5.76 5.22 -0.69
CA ASN A 110 5.76 5.84 -2.01
C ASN A 110 6.79 6.96 -2.11
N LYS A 111 6.92 7.79 -1.08
CA LYS A 111 7.96 8.83 -1.02
C LYS A 111 9.36 8.24 -1.15
N VAL A 112 9.64 7.14 -0.44
CA VAL A 112 10.93 6.44 -0.53
C VAL A 112 11.14 5.85 -1.93
N ALA A 113 10.10 5.29 -2.56
CA ALA A 113 10.17 4.81 -3.94
C ALA A 113 10.52 5.93 -4.92
N GLU A 114 9.84 7.09 -4.82
CA GLU A 114 10.08 8.26 -5.66
C GLU A 114 11.52 8.79 -5.51
N GLU A 115 11.99 8.94 -4.26
CA GLU A 115 13.36 9.38 -3.97
C GLU A 115 14.40 8.41 -4.55
N THR A 116 14.16 7.10 -4.43
CA THR A 116 15.04 6.06 -4.97
C THR A 116 15.10 6.12 -6.49
N MET A 117 13.95 6.24 -7.16
CA MET A 117 13.87 6.39 -8.62
C MET A 117 14.56 7.67 -9.12
N LEU A 118 14.38 8.79 -8.42
CA LEU A 118 15.06 10.05 -8.75
C LEU A 118 16.57 9.91 -8.60
N GLY A 119 17.05 9.24 -7.54
CA GLY A 119 18.46 8.92 -7.33
C GLY A 119 19.04 8.07 -8.47
N ALA A 120 18.35 7.00 -8.85
CA ALA A 120 18.75 6.15 -9.97
C ALA A 120 18.81 6.92 -11.30
N ARG A 121 17.79 7.75 -11.60
CA ARG A 121 17.78 8.61 -12.79
C ARG A 121 18.94 9.60 -12.81
N ARG A 122 19.29 10.21 -11.68
CA ARG A 122 20.45 11.11 -11.58
C ARG A 122 21.77 10.37 -11.85
N ARG A 123 21.95 9.16 -11.30
CA ARG A 123 23.12 8.31 -11.57
C ARG A 123 23.24 7.95 -13.05
N LEU A 124 22.13 7.56 -13.68
CA LEU A 124 22.10 7.27 -15.13
C LEU A 124 22.48 8.49 -15.98
N ARG A 125 21.98 9.69 -15.63
CA ARG A 125 22.36 10.93 -16.33
C ARG A 125 23.85 11.25 -16.16
N ALA A 126 24.41 11.05 -14.96
CA ALA A 126 25.84 11.26 -14.71
C ALA A 126 26.72 10.26 -15.49
N LEU A 127 26.31 8.99 -15.58
CA LEU A 127 26.99 7.99 -16.41
C LEU A 127 26.89 8.33 -17.91
N ALA A 128 25.73 8.80 -18.37
CA ALA A 128 25.57 9.23 -19.75
C ALA A 128 26.44 10.45 -20.09
N SER A 129 26.51 11.45 -19.20
CA SER A 129 27.32 12.65 -19.43
C SER A 129 28.82 12.36 -19.38
N THR A 130 29.28 11.52 -18.45
CA THR A 130 30.68 11.07 -18.38
C THR A 130 31.06 10.20 -19.59
N GLY A 131 30.18 9.30 -20.04
CA GLY A 131 30.40 8.51 -21.26
C GLY A 131 30.37 9.34 -22.55
N GLN A 132 29.60 10.44 -22.58
CA GLN A 132 29.61 11.40 -23.68
C GLN A 132 30.88 12.27 -23.66
N ALA A 133 31.32 12.71 -22.49
CA ALA A 133 32.59 13.42 -22.30
C ALA A 133 33.79 12.53 -22.69
N ALA A 134 33.83 11.27 -22.26
CA ALA A 134 34.88 10.32 -22.63
C ALA A 134 34.98 10.13 -24.16
N ARG A 135 33.83 10.02 -24.85
CA ARG A 135 33.79 9.95 -26.33
C ARG A 135 34.22 11.25 -27.01
N ALA A 136 33.85 12.41 -26.47
CA ALA A 136 34.22 13.71 -27.01
C ALA A 136 35.73 14.01 -26.91
N TYR A 137 36.39 13.50 -25.87
CA TYR A 137 37.85 13.64 -25.66
C TYR A 137 38.67 12.47 -26.22
N GLY A 138 38.09 11.64 -27.09
CA GLY A 138 38.82 10.56 -27.79
C GLY A 138 39.24 9.38 -26.90
N ALA A 139 38.77 9.31 -25.65
CA ALA A 139 38.93 8.12 -24.84
C ALA A 139 38.08 7.01 -25.47
N ARG A 140 38.75 5.97 -25.99
CA ARG A 140 38.11 4.77 -26.52
C ARG A 140 37.14 4.27 -25.44
N ALA A 141 35.84 4.22 -25.76
CA ALA A 141 34.87 3.59 -24.87
C ALA A 141 35.44 2.23 -24.45
N PRO A 142 35.43 1.85 -23.16
CA PRO A 142 35.89 0.52 -22.77
C PRO A 142 35.06 -0.46 -23.59
N SER A 143 35.72 -1.09 -24.57
CA SER A 143 35.12 -2.11 -25.40
C SER A 143 34.58 -3.15 -24.44
N GLN A 144 33.32 -3.54 -24.63
CA GLN A 144 32.80 -4.81 -24.14
C GLN A 144 33.79 -5.90 -24.59
N ALA A 145 34.73 -6.24 -23.72
CA ALA A 145 35.72 -7.24 -23.95
C ALA A 145 35.72 -8.13 -22.72
N HIS A 146 35.23 -9.36 -22.95
CA HIS A 146 35.35 -10.53 -22.10
C HIS A 146 34.34 -10.66 -20.94
N PHE A 147 33.07 -10.94 -21.28
CA PHE A 147 32.44 -12.13 -20.70
C PHE A 147 32.92 -13.30 -21.56
N VAL A 148 34.04 -13.91 -21.19
CA VAL A 148 34.46 -15.19 -21.76
C VAL A 148 33.69 -16.24 -20.99
N ASP A 149 32.86 -16.96 -21.74
CA ASP A 149 32.29 -18.24 -21.36
C ASP A 149 33.32 -19.11 -20.66
N GLU A 150 32.93 -19.62 -19.51
CA GLU A 150 33.63 -20.70 -18.85
C GLU A 150 33.74 -21.94 -19.76
N ARG A 151 34.82 -22.70 -19.52
CA ARG A 151 35.03 -24.16 -19.75
C ARG A 151 36.02 -24.53 -20.87
N PRO A 152 36.77 -25.65 -20.70
CA PRO A 152 36.37 -26.94 -20.12
C PRO A 152 36.44 -27.05 -18.59
#